data_AF-X1C577-F1
#
_entry.id   AF-X1C577-F1
#
_cell.length_a   1.000
_cell.length_b   1.000
_cell.length_c   1.000
_cell.angle_alpha   90.00
_cell.angle_beta   90.00
_cell.angle_gamma   90.00
#
_symmetry.space_group_name_H-M   'P 1'
#
loop_
_entity.id
_entity.type
_entity.pdbx_description
1 polymer ?
#
loop_
_entity_poly.entity_id
_entity_poly.type
_entity_poly.pdbx_seq_one_letter_code
_entity_poly.pdbx_strand_id
1 'polypeptide(L)' 'MHITELARQTGGTIDQIRYLERKGYIKPSWVQLNNRRVRDYPEAEVHKVEIIVKYLDHGFRYDAAYQKAIEEMQSPRLI' A
#
# COMPACT_ATOMS: atom_id res chain seq x y z
N MET A 1 3.02 0.03 10.30
CA MET A 1 4.20 -0.50 9.58
C MET A 1 5.10 0.59 8.99
N HIS A 2 6.44 0.50 9.12
CA HIS A 2 7.38 1.39 8.42
C HIS A 2 7.51 1.04 6.92
N ILE A 3 7.94 2.00 6.10
CA ILE A 3 8.05 1.83 4.63
C ILE A 3 8.97 0.67 4.20
N THR A 4 10.06 0.45 4.93
CA THR A 4 11.01 -0.64 4.65
C THR A 4 10.38 -2.00 4.92
N GLU A 5 9.61 -2.10 6.00
CA GLU A 5 8.89 -3.33 6.35
C GLU A 5 7.74 -3.58 5.37
N LEU A 6 7.03 -2.52 4.99
CA LEU A 6 5.96 -2.56 3.99
C LEU A 6 6.48 -3.08 2.63
N ALA A 7 7.64 -2.60 2.18
CA ALA A 7 8.29 -3.09 0.96
C ALA A 7 8.59 -4.59 1.06
N ARG A 8 9.20 -5.02 2.17
CA ARG A 8 9.54 -6.42 2.40
C ARG A 8 8.31 -7.33 2.44
N GLN A 9 7.23 -6.88 3.10
CA GLN A 9 6.02 -7.67 3.27
C GLN A 9 5.21 -7.79 1.98
N THR A 10 5.09 -6.70 1.21
CA THR A 10 4.22 -6.66 0.03
C THR A 10 4.91 -7.09 -1.26
N GLY A 11 6.23 -7.31 -1.22
CA GLY A 11 7.04 -7.61 -2.41
C GLY A 11 7.32 -6.38 -3.28
N GLY A 12 6.78 -5.21 -2.92
CA GLY A 12 7.01 -3.95 -3.61
C GLY A 12 8.36 -3.31 -3.28
N THR A 13 8.88 -2.51 -4.19
CA THR A 13 10.05 -1.65 -3.96
C THR A 13 9.66 -0.40 -3.16
N ILE A 14 10.63 0.18 -2.45
CA ILE A 14 10.45 1.44 -1.72
C ILE A 14 10.02 2.57 -2.67
N ASP A 15 10.54 2.59 -3.90
CA ASP A 15 10.19 3.61 -4.90
C ASP A 15 8.76 3.46 -5.41
N GLN A 16 8.28 2.23 -5.62
CA GLN A 16 6.87 1.96 -5.91
C GLN A 16 5.99 2.51 -4.78
N ILE A 17 6.29 2.19 -3.52
CA ILE A 17 5.48 2.63 -2.38
C ILE A 17 5.49 4.16 -2.24
N ARG A 18 6.65 4.81 -2.41
CA ARG A 18 6.74 6.29 -2.43
C ARG A 18 5.94 6.90 -3.58
N TYR A 19 5.91 6.25 -4.74
CA TYR A 19 5.10 6.69 -5.86
C TYR A 19 3.60 6.59 -5.54
N LEU A 20 3.15 5.48 -4.94
CA LEU A 20 1.77 5.30 -4.49
C LEU A 20 1.36 6.38 -3.47
N GLU A 21 2.24 6.69 -2.50
CA GLU A 21 2.01 7.75 -1.52
C GLU A 21 1.92 9.13 -2.19
N ARG A 22 2.86 9.45 -3.09
CA ARG A 22 2.85 10.73 -3.85
C ARG A 22 1.60 10.89 -4.70
N LYS A 23 1.07 9.80 -5.24
CA LYS A 23 -0.19 9.81 -6.00
C LYS A 23 -1.44 9.81 -5.11
N GLY A 24 -1.29 9.64 -3.81
CA GLY A 24 -2.40 9.61 -2.85
C GLY A 24 -3.18 8.29 -2.86
N TYR A 25 -2.65 7.25 -3.52
CA TYR A 25 -3.24 5.91 -3.53
C TYR A 25 -3.16 5.24 -2.16
N ILE A 26 -2.11 5.59 -1.40
CA ILE A 26 -1.93 5.15 -0.03
C ILE A 26 -1.65 6.33 0.88
N LYS A 27 -2.04 6.21 2.16
CA LYS A 27 -1.87 7.29 3.14
C LYS A 27 -1.15 6.79 4.40
N PRO A 28 0.05 7.30 4.72
CA PRO A 28 0.65 7.03 6.00
C PRO A 28 -0.07 7.81 7.11
N SER A 29 -0.06 7.24 8.30
CA SER A 29 -0.46 7.88 9.55
C SER A 29 0.77 8.30 10.35
N TRP A 30 0.63 9.36 11.14
CA TRP A 30 1.65 9.75 12.10
C TRP A 30 1.36 9.11 13.45
N VAL A 31 2.27 8.26 13.91
CA VAL A 31 2.18 7.63 15.24
C VAL A 31 3.27 8.18 16.14
N GLN A 32 2.92 8.36 17.41
CA GLN A 32 3.88 8.74 18.44
C GLN A 32 4.65 7.49 18.87
N LEU A 33 5.95 7.47 18.61
CA LEU A 33 6.85 6.45 19.13
C LEU A 33 7.82 7.12 20.10
N ASN A 34 7.60 6.90 21.40
CA ASN A 34 8.30 7.59 22.48
C ASN A 34 8.20 9.12 22.30
N ASN A 35 9.35 9.78 22.08
CA ASN A 35 9.45 11.23 21.93
C ASN A 35 9.49 11.69 20.45
N ARG A 36 9.20 10.81 19.47
CA ARG A 36 9.26 11.13 18.05
C ARG A 36 7.95 10.76 17.35
N ARG A 37 7.55 11.57 16.37
CA ARG A 37 6.47 11.22 15.43
C ARG A 37 7.07 10.51 14.23
N VAL A 38 6.63 9.29 13.98
CA VAL A 38 7.08 8.48 12.85
C VAL A 38 5.94 8.22 11.88
N ARG A 39 6.27 8.05 10.60
CA ARG A 39 5.31 7.59 9.59
C ARG A 39 5.12 6.09 9.71
N ASP A 40 3.87 5.71 9.64
CA ASP A 40 3.44 4.34 9.76
C ASP A 40 2.24 4.08 8.86
N TYR A 41 2.27 2.99 8.12
CA TYR A 41 1.15 2.54 7.30
C TYR A 41 0.28 1.60 8.14
N PRO A 42 -1.02 1.93 8.35
CA PRO A 42 -1.94 1.05 9.04
C PRO A 42 -2.25 -0.18 8.18
N GLU A 43 -2.73 -1.26 8.79
CA GLU A 43 -2.95 -2.54 8.10
C GLU A 43 -3.86 -2.43 6.86
N ALA A 44 -4.88 -1.57 6.90
CA ALA A 44 -5.74 -1.33 5.75
C ALA A 44 -4.97 -0.80 4.52
N GLU A 45 -3.95 0.02 4.75
CA GLU A 45 -3.10 0.55 3.67
C GLU A 45 -2.06 -0.49 3.24
N VAL A 46 -1.58 -1.32 4.16
CA VAL A 46 -0.68 -2.44 3.86
C VAL A 46 -1.37 -3.42 2.91
N HIS A 47 -2.59 -3.85 3.26
CA HIS A 47 -3.37 -4.77 2.44
C HIS A 47 -3.67 -4.18 1.05
N LYS A 48 -3.96 -2.88 1.00
CA LYS A 48 -4.13 -2.17 -0.28
C LYS A 48 -2.86 -2.20 -1.12
N VAL A 49 -1.69 -1.94 -0.53
CA VAL A 49 -0.40 -2.03 -1.23
C VAL A 49 -0.15 -3.44 -1.76
N GLU A 50 -0.44 -4.47 -0.97
CA GLU A 50 -0.30 -5.88 -1.38
C GLU A 50 -1.10 -6.17 -2.66
N ILE A 51 -2.37 -5.76 -2.71
CA ILE A 51 -3.20 -5.96 -3.90
C ILE A 51 -2.70 -5.11 -5.08
N ILE A 52 -2.28 -3.86 -4.83
CA ILE A 52 -1.71 -3.00 -5.88
C ILE A 52 -0.47 -3.66 -6.49
N VAL A 53 0.48 -4.13 -5.67
CA VAL A 53 1.72 -4.77 -6.13
C VAL A 53 1.41 -6.03 -6.94
N LYS A 54 0.49 -6.88 -6.47
CA LYS A 54 -0.02 -8.03 -7.23
C LYS A 54 -0.49 -7.65 -8.63
N TYR A 55 -1.20 -6.52 -8.79
CA TYR A 55 -1.62 -6.06 -10.12
C TYR A 55 -0.49 -5.40 -10.92
N LEU A 56 0.45 -4.70 -10.28
CA LEU A 56 1.65 -4.20 -10.97
C LEU A 56 2.48 -5.34 -11.56
N ASP A 57 2.65 -6.43 -10.81
CA ASP A 57 3.40 -7.62 -11.25
C ASP A 57 2.71 -8.34 -12.41
N HIS A 58 1.38 -8.24 -12.52
CA HIS A 58 0.62 -8.69 -13.69
C HIS A 58 0.70 -7.73 -14.90
N GLY A 59 1.54 -6.69 -14.84
CA GLY A 59 1.76 -5.73 -15.94
C GLY A 59 0.74 -4.60 -16.01
N PHE A 60 -0.12 -4.43 -15.01
CA PHE A 60 -1.02 -3.28 -14.98
C PHE A 60 -0.26 -1.99 -14.66
N ARG A 61 -0.76 -0.88 -15.19
CA ARG A 61 -0.31 0.46 -14.80
C ARG A 61 -0.83 0.81 -13.40
N TYR A 62 -0.14 1.69 -12.70
CA TYR A 62 -0.47 2.08 -11.31
C TYR A 62 -1.92 2.54 -11.09
N ASP A 63 -2.48 3.29 -12.03
CA ASP A 63 -3.86 3.75 -12.00
C ASP A 63 -4.85 2.58 -12.07
N ALA A 64 -4.63 1.66 -13.02
CA ALA A 64 -5.45 0.46 -13.15
C ALA A 64 -5.28 -0.49 -11.96
N ALA A 65 -4.04 -0.68 -11.47
CA ALA A 65 -3.74 -1.50 -10.31
C ALA A 65 -4.42 -0.96 -9.04
N TYR A 66 -4.42 0.37 -8.85
CA TYR A 66 -5.13 1.01 -7.75
C TYR A 66 -6.64 0.81 -7.84
N GLN A 67 -7.26 1.03 -8.99
CA GLN A 67 -8.71 0.81 -9.15
C GLN A 67 -9.10 -0.64 -8.85
N LYS A 68 -8.35 -1.60 -9.38
CA LYS A 68 -8.57 -3.02 -9.09
C LYS A 68 -8.39 -3.37 -7.63
N ALA A 69 -7.44 -2.74 -6.94
CA ALA A 69 -7.28 -2.93 -5.50
C ALA A 69 -8.50 -2.42 -4.72
N ILE A 70 -9.05 -1.26 -5.09
CA ILE A 70 -10.28 -0.75 -4.46
C ILE A 70 -11.47 -1.67 -4.74
N GLU A 71 -11.61 -2.16 -5.97
CA GLU A 71 -12.65 -3.12 -6.34
C GLU A 71 -12.55 -4.43 -5.53
N GLU A 72 -11.34 -5.00 -5.41
CA GLU A 72 -11.09 -6.23 -4.64
C GLU A 72 -11.32 -6.03 -3.14
N MET A 73 -10.99 -4.86 -2.59
CA MET A 73 -11.28 -4.53 -1.19
C MET A 73 -12.78 -4.29 -0.92
N GLN A 74 -13.54 -3.80 -1.89
CA GLN A 74 -14.98 -3.54 -1.76
C GLN A 74 -15.85 -4.77 -2.05
N SER A 75 -15.36 -5.67 -2.90
CA SER A 75 -15.95 -6.99 -3.14
C SER A 75 -15.06 -8.05 -2.49
N PRO A 76 -15.13 -8.23 -1.15
CA PRO A 76 -14.57 -9.43 -0.56
C PRO A 76 -15.24 -10.58 -1.30
N ARG A 77 -14.45 -11.39 -2.03
CA ARG A 77 -14.97 -12.57 -2.71
C ARG A 77 -15.78 -13.35 -1.66
N LEU A 78 -17.09 -13.37 -1.82
CA LEU A 78 -17.99 -14.25 -1.09
C LEU A 78 -17.59 -15.67 -1.52
N ILE A 79 -16.66 -16.26 -0.77
CA ILE A 79 -16.40 -17.70 -0.76
C ILE A 79 -17.47 -18.39 0.08
#